data_AF-A0AAW2BQ55-F1
#
_entry.id   AF-A0AAW2BQ55-F1
#
_cell.length_a   1.000
_cell.length_b   1.000
_cell.length_c   1.000
_cell.angle_alpha   90.00
_cell.angle_beta   90.00
_cell.angle_gamma   90.00
#
_symmetry.space_group_name_H-M   'P 1'
#
loop_
_entity.id
_entity.type
_entity.pdbx_description
1 polymer ?
#
loop_
_entity_poly.entity_id
_entity_poly.type
_entity_poly.pdbx_seq_one_letter_code
_entity_poly.pdbx_strand_id
1 'polypeptide(L)'
;MGVIVRDWRGEAIAALSIPTPLSHNVNEWEALACRRAVQFVGEIGLSKVIFEGDLSVVINALSQGHGCSASSGNIIEDILFLVADF
;
A
#
# COMPACT_ATOMS: atom_id res chain seq x y z
N MET A 1 -8.18 -4.53 7.31
CA MET A 1 -7.57 -4.16 6.02
C MET A 1 -7.77 -5.28 5.01
N GLY A 2 -7.95 -4.97 3.73
CA GLY A 2 -8.08 -5.95 2.65
C GLY A 2 -7.27 -5.58 1.41
N VAL A 3 -6.73 -6.57 0.71
CA VAL A 3 -5.99 -6.41 -0.56
C VAL A 3 -6.52 -7.41 -1.57
N ILE A 4 -6.73 -6.97 -2.80
CA ILE A 4 -7.06 -7.84 -3.93
C ILE A 4 -6.02 -7.58 -5.02
N VAL A 5 -5.40 -8.65 -5.51
CA VAL A 5 -4.49 -8.60 -6.65
C VAL A 5 -5.24 -9.13 -7.86
N ARG A 6 -5.25 -8.34 -8.94
CA ARG A 6 -5.89 -8.70 -10.20
C ARG A 6 -4.85 -8.84 -11.30
N ASP A 7 -5.10 -9.74 -12.25
CA ASP A 7 -4.34 -9.78 -13.49
C ASP A 7 -4.78 -8.66 -14.46
N TRP A 8 -4.12 -8.58 -15.61
CA TRP A 8 -4.41 -7.59 -16.65
C TRP A 8 -5.82 -7.71 -17.27
N ARG A 9 -6.54 -8.81 -17.02
CA ARG A 9 -7.94 -9.00 -17.44
C ARG A 9 -8.93 -8.55 -16.37
N GLY A 10 -8.43 -8.17 -15.20
CA GLY A 10 -9.25 -7.81 -14.03
C GLY A 10 -9.65 -9.00 -13.17
N GLU A 11 -9.12 -10.20 -13.43
CA GLU A 11 -9.44 -11.41 -12.67
C GLU A 11 -8.63 -11.45 -11.38
N ALA A 12 -9.27 -11.79 -10.25
CA ALA A 12 -8.58 -11.88 -8.97
C ALA A 12 -7.65 -13.11 -8.94
N ILE A 13 -6.35 -12.88 -8.71
CA ILE A 13 -5.33 -13.94 -8.64
C ILE A 13 -4.82 -14.16 -7.21
N ALA A 14 -4.99 -13.19 -6.33
CA ALA A 14 -4.67 -13.32 -4.91
C ALA A 14 -5.52 -12.35 -4.08
N ALA A 15 -5.78 -12.69 -2.82
CA ALA A 15 -6.47 -11.82 -1.89
C ALA A 15 -5.94 -12.01 -0.47
N LEU A 16 -5.98 -10.93 0.30
CA LEU A 16 -5.57 -10.90 1.70
C LEU A 16 -6.61 -10.13 2.51
N SER A 17 -6.99 -10.67 3.66
CA SER A 17 -7.85 -10.00 4.63
C SER A 17 -7.22 -10.12 6.02
N ILE A 18 -6.95 -8.98 6.65
CA ILE A 18 -6.37 -8.92 7.99
C ILE A 18 -7.39 -8.26 8.92
N PRO A 19 -7.82 -8.94 10.00
CA PRO A 19 -8.58 -8.34 11.08
C PRO A 19 -7.73 -7.28 11.75
N THR A 20 -8.27 -6.09 11.93
CA THR A 20 -7.53 -4.97 12.46
C THR A 20 -8.35 -4.26 13.54
N PRO A 21 -7.79 -4.02 14.74
CA PRO A 21 -8.48 -3.26 15.78
C PRO A 21 -8.70 -1.83 15.31
N LEU A 22 -9.80 -1.19 15.69
CA LEU A 22 -10.09 0.20 15.31
C LEU A 22 -9.04 1.16 15.89
N SER A 23 -8.36 1.94 15.04
CA SER A 23 -7.61 3.14 15.47
C SER A 23 -8.32 4.41 15.02
N HIS A 24 -7.95 5.55 15.62
CA HIS A 24 -8.61 6.84 15.44
C HIS A 24 -8.17 7.63 14.19
N ASN A 25 -7.14 7.18 13.45
CA ASN A 25 -6.59 7.93 12.31
C ASN A 25 -6.72 7.16 10.99
N VAL A 26 -7.66 7.57 10.15
CA VAL A 26 -7.93 6.96 8.83
C VAL A 26 -6.71 7.03 7.91
N ASN A 27 -5.93 8.12 7.94
CA ASN A 27 -4.77 8.26 7.06
C ASN A 27 -3.66 7.26 7.38
N GLU A 28 -3.46 6.94 8.66
CA GLU A 28 -2.51 5.91 9.09
C GLU A 28 -2.97 4.50 8.69
N TRP A 29 -4.28 4.23 8.72
CA TRP A 29 -4.84 2.95 8.28
C TRP A 29 -4.57 2.68 6.82
N GLU A 30 -4.79 3.68 5.97
CA GLU A 30 -4.58 3.52 4.53
C GLU A 30 -3.10 3.44 4.17
N ALA A 31 -2.24 4.17 4.88
CA ALA A 31 -0.80 4.00 4.74
C ALA A 31 -0.36 2.58 5.15
N LEU A 32 -0.91 2.02 6.24
CA LEU A 32 -0.65 0.65 6.64
C LEU A 32 -1.23 -0.38 5.64
N ALA A 33 -2.38 -0.09 5.04
CA ALA A 33 -2.99 -0.94 4.01
C ALA A 33 -2.13 -0.99 2.76
N CYS A 34 -1.67 0.18 2.29
CA CYS A 34 -0.75 0.30 1.17
C CYS A 34 0.55 -0.46 1.44
N ARG A 35 1.17 -0.24 2.60
CA ARG A 35 2.37 -0.97 3.04
C ARG A 35 2.17 -2.48 3.03
N ARG A 36 1.05 -2.97 3.57
CA ARG A 36 0.77 -4.40 3.58
C ARG A 36 0.54 -4.94 2.17
N ALA A 37 -0.09 -4.17 1.28
CA ALA A 37 -0.28 -4.55 -0.11
C ALA A 37 1.07 -4.73 -0.83
N VAL A 38 2.02 -3.79 -0.66
CA VAL A 38 3.37 -3.91 -1.23
C VAL A 38 4.08 -5.17 -0.74
N GLN A 39 4.06 -5.42 0.57
CA GLN A 39 4.64 -6.64 1.14
C GLN A 39 3.98 -7.91 0.59
N PHE A 40 2.65 -7.92 0.49
CA PHE A 40 1.90 -9.09 0.01
C PHE A 40 2.26 -9.42 -1.43
N VAL A 41 2.40 -8.40 -2.29
CA VAL A 41 2.82 -8.59 -3.68
C VAL A 41 4.24 -9.16 -3.76
N GLY A 42 5.16 -8.70 -2.90
CA GLY A 42 6.50 -9.26 -2.79
C GLY A 42 6.51 -10.72 -2.33
N GLU A 43 5.68 -11.06 -1.34
CA GLU A 43 5.51 -12.43 -0.82
C GLU A 43 5.03 -13.42 -1.90
N ILE A 44 4.17 -12.97 -2.84
CA ILE A 44 3.67 -13.81 -3.94
C ILE A 44 4.54 -13.73 -5.22
N GLY A 45 5.65 -12.99 -5.19
CA GLY A 45 6.65 -12.98 -6.25
C GLY A 45 6.27 -12.22 -7.52
N LEU A 46 5.43 -11.19 -7.42
CA LEU A 46 5.08 -10.34 -8.55
C LEU A 46 6.02 -9.13 -8.64
N SER A 47 6.54 -8.82 -9.83
CA SER A 47 7.46 -7.70 -10.06
C SER A 47 6.89 -6.58 -10.94
N LYS A 48 5.78 -6.81 -11.64
CA LYS A 48 5.12 -5.79 -12.48
C LYS A 48 3.71 -5.57 -11.99
N VAL A 49 3.55 -4.60 -11.11
CA VAL A 49 2.27 -4.31 -10.47
C VAL A 49 1.93 -2.83 -10.51
N ILE A 50 0.64 -2.54 -10.44
CA ILE A 50 0.10 -1.21 -10.23
C ILE A 50 -0.63 -1.26 -8.90
N PHE A 51 -0.21 -0.41 -7.95
CA PHE A 51 -0.88 -0.27 -6.67
C PHE A 51 -2.00 0.76 -6.78
N GLU A 52 -3.24 0.33 -6.52
CA GLU A 52 -4.43 1.17 -6.51
C GLU A 52 -4.98 1.29 -5.08
N GLY A 53 -5.51 2.46 -4.72
CA GLY A 53 -6.10 2.73 -3.41
C GLY A 53 -7.02 3.96 -3.43
N ASP A 54 -7.91 4.07 -2.45
CA ASP A 54 -8.89 5.15 -2.32
C ASP A 54 -8.32 6.41 -1.63
N LEU A 55 -7.17 6.30 -0.95
CA LEU A 55 -6.57 7.44 -0.24
C LEU A 55 -5.57 8.23 -1.10
N SER A 56 -6.10 9.22 -1.83
CA SER A 56 -5.35 10.17 -2.64
C SER A 56 -4.21 10.87 -1.90
N VAL A 57 -4.29 11.05 -0.58
CA VAL A 57 -3.23 11.67 0.24
C VAL A 57 -1.98 10.79 0.31
N VAL A 58 -2.14 9.48 0.52
CA VAL A 58 -1.01 8.53 0.57
C VAL A 58 -0.42 8.35 -0.81
N ILE A 59 -1.27 8.22 -1.83
CA ILE A 59 -0.83 8.11 -3.23
C ILE A 59 -0.08 9.39 -3.68
N ASN A 60 -0.59 10.57 -3.34
CA ASN A 60 0.10 11.83 -3.63
C ASN A 60 1.41 11.94 -2.87
N ALA A 61 1.46 11.54 -1.60
CA ALA A 61 2.70 11.56 -0.81
C ALA A 61 3.77 10.60 -1.38
N LEU A 62 3.36 9.41 -1.84
CA LEU A 62 4.24 8.48 -2.54
C LEU A 62 4.70 9.02 -3.90
N SER A 63 3.82 9.72 -4.63
CA SER A 63 4.10 10.25 -5.96
C SER A 63 5.01 11.47 -5.96
N GLN A 64 4.94 12.32 -4.92
CA GLN A 64 5.80 13.51 -4.80
C GLN A 64 7.19 13.20 -4.25
N GLY A 65 7.41 12.00 -3.68
CA GLY A 65 8.66 11.66 -3.02
C GLY A 65 8.88 12.44 -1.72
N HIS A 66 10.03 12.18 -1.09
CA HIS A 66 10.45 12.70 0.22
C HIS A 66 10.04 14.17 0.46
N GLY A 67 9.15 14.43 1.42
CA GLY A 67 8.75 15.81 1.75
C GLY A 67 7.35 16.01 2.34
N CYS A 68 6.46 15.00 2.33
CA CYS A 68 5.17 15.15 2.99
C CYS A 68 5.32 15.07 4.52
N SER A 69 5.21 16.21 5.20
CA SER A 69 5.04 16.35 6.65
C SER A 69 3.67 15.84 7.10
N ALA A 70 3.33 14.61 6.74
CA ALA A 70 2.15 13.91 7.21
C ALA A 70 2.50 13.17 8.50
N SER A 71 1.52 13.00 9.40
CA SER A 71 1.63 12.17 10.61
C SER A 71 2.11 10.73 10.33
N SER A 72 2.12 10.31 9.07
CA SER A 72 2.48 8.98 8.58
C SER A 72 3.81 8.93 7.81
N GLY A 73 4.67 9.96 7.89
CA GLY A 73 5.93 10.04 7.12
C GLY A 73 6.81 8.79 7.17
N ASN A 74 7.01 8.21 8.36
CA ASN A 74 7.80 6.97 8.53
C ASN A 74 7.21 5.77 7.76
N ILE A 75 5.88 5.69 7.64
CA ILE A 75 5.21 4.61 6.92
C ILE A 75 5.39 4.81 5.40
N ILE A 76 5.31 6.06 4.94
CA ILE A 76 5.55 6.41 3.54
C ILE A 76 6.99 6.08 3.13
N GLU A 77 7.97 6.40 3.97
CA GLU A 77 9.37 6.05 3.72
C GLU A 77 9.59 4.53 3.64
N ASP A 78 8.97 3.77 4.56
CA ASP A 78 9.05 2.30 4.52
C ASP A 78 8.41 1.73 3.25
N ILE A 79 7.29 2.30 2.79
CA ILE A 79 6.67 1.91 1.52
C ILE A 79 7.62 2.20 0.35
N LEU A 80 8.22 3.40 0.29
CA LEU A 80 9.16 3.76 -0.78
C LEU A 80 10.38 2.85 -0.80
N PHE A 81 10.89 2.46 0.37
CA PHE A 81 11.97 1.49 0.49
C PHE A 81 11.54 0.11 -0.05
N LEU A 82 10.36 -0.39 0.33
CA LEU A 82 9.84 -1.67 -0.15
C LEU A 82 9.57 -1.67 -1.67
N VAL A 83 9.08 -0.56 -2.23
CA VAL A 83 8.79 -0.44 -3.67
C VAL A 83 10.09 -0.38 -4.50
N ALA A 84 11.21 0.04 -3.92
CA ALA A 84 12.50 0.08 -4.63
C ALA A 84 12.99 -1.31 -5.07
N ASP A 85 12.46 -2.38 -4.49
CA ASP A 85 12.78 -3.77 -4.82
C ASP A 85 11.93 -4.34 -5.98
N PHE A 86 10.99 -3.56 -6.55
CA PHE A 86 10.09 -3.98 -7.63
C PHE A 86 10.53 -3.51 -9.03
#